data_AF-A0A3C1PJY2-F1
#
_entry.id   AF-A0A3C1PJY2-F1
#
_cell.length_a   1.000
_cell.length_b   1.000
_cell.length_c   1.000
_cell.angle_alpha   90.00
_cell.angle_beta   90.00
_cell.angle_gamma   90.00
#
_symmetry.space_group_name_H-M   'P 1'
#
loop_
_entity.id
_entity.type
_entity.pdbx_description
1 polymer ?
#
loop_
_entity_poly.entity_id
_entity_poly.type
_entity_poly.pdbx_seq_one_letter_code
_entity_poly.pdbx_strand_id
1 'polypeptide(L)'
;MKLQNSSVVAKRKLHCYLYYLASKELPAKTHSENLKLAQSWGFRVSEHTKIAHSAAEIYDFINYWSTERENLPFDIDGIVIKVNDLKLQDLLGYTAKSPRWATSYKFKAEQVQTKLLSID
;
A
#
# COMPACT_ATOMS: atom_id res chain seq x y z
N MET A 1 11.98 7.48 9.12
CA MET A 1 12.51 7.95 10.42
C MET A 1 14.03 7.85 10.39
N LYS A 2 14.78 8.92 10.70
CA LYS A 2 16.25 8.88 10.81
C LYS A 2 16.79 9.65 12.04
N LEU A 3 15.93 9.93 13.03
CA LEU A 3 16.35 10.57 14.29
C LEU A 3 16.90 9.52 15.24
N GLN A 4 18.03 9.81 15.88
CA GLN A 4 18.70 8.88 16.80
C GLN A 4 17.99 8.81 18.17
N ASN A 5 17.36 9.90 18.62
CA ASN A 5 16.66 9.94 19.90
C ASN A 5 15.21 9.46 19.74
N SER A 6 14.92 8.28 20.30
CA SER A 6 13.59 7.64 20.25
C SER A 6 12.50 8.47 20.94
N SER A 7 12.82 9.22 21.99
CA SER A 7 11.87 10.11 22.68
C SER A 7 11.39 11.25 21.78
N VAL A 8 12.21 11.71 20.84
CA VAL A 8 11.80 12.73 19.85
C VAL A 8 10.87 12.11 18.80
N VAL A 9 11.16 10.89 18.38
CA VAL A 9 10.31 10.15 17.43
C VAL A 9 8.93 9.86 18.03
N ALA A 10 8.87 9.48 19.31
CA ALA A 10 7.63 9.18 20.01
C ALA A 10 6.62 10.35 20.01
N LYS A 11 7.12 11.61 19.97
CA LYS A 11 6.26 12.80 19.92
C LYS A 11 5.55 13.01 18.57
N ARG A 12 5.97 12.33 17.50
CA ARG A 12 5.47 12.55 16.12
C ARG A 12 4.18 11.79 15.77
N LYS A 13 3.56 11.10 16.75
CA LYS A 13 2.30 10.33 16.58
C LYS A 13 2.32 9.47 15.29
N LEU A 14 3.36 8.68 15.11
CA LEU A 14 3.57 7.93 13.86
C LEU A 14 2.73 6.65 13.86
N HIS A 15 2.08 6.40 12.73
CA HIS A 15 1.33 5.18 12.45
C HIS A 15 2.07 4.36 11.39
N CYS A 16 1.97 3.03 11.49
CA CYS A 16 2.54 2.10 10.52
C CYS A 16 1.48 1.06 10.15
N TYR A 17 1.33 0.80 8.85
CA TYR A 17 0.46 -0.23 8.32
C TYR A 17 1.31 -1.33 7.69
N LEU A 18 1.12 -2.55 8.15
CA LEU A 18 1.73 -3.74 7.57
C LEU A 18 1.00 -4.08 6.27
N TYR A 19 1.78 -4.28 5.20
CA TYR A 19 1.25 -4.57 3.87
C TYR A 19 1.78 -5.87 3.27
N TYR A 20 2.70 -6.58 3.93
CA TYR A 20 3.27 -7.83 3.45
C TYR A 20 4.01 -8.56 4.58
N LEU A 21 3.96 -9.88 4.55
CA LEU A 21 4.75 -10.77 5.40
C LEU A 21 5.87 -11.36 4.55
N ALA A 22 7.11 -11.13 4.94
CA ALA A 22 8.29 -11.68 4.27
C ALA A 22 8.84 -12.85 5.07
N SER A 23 8.63 -14.06 4.58
CA SER A 23 9.16 -15.30 5.16
C SER A 23 9.35 -16.34 4.06
N LYS A 24 10.30 -17.27 4.27
CA LYS A 24 10.39 -18.48 3.43
C LYS A 24 9.20 -19.41 3.65
N GLU A 25 8.67 -19.42 4.86
CA GLU A 25 7.54 -20.23 5.27
C GLU A 25 6.44 -19.28 5.74
N LEU A 26 5.44 -19.08 4.87
CA LEU A 26 4.28 -18.27 5.18
C LEU A 26 3.16 -19.16 5.73
N PRO A 27 2.42 -18.69 6.74
CA PRO A 27 1.43 -19.50 7.45
C PRO A 27 0.12 -19.72 6.66
N ALA A 28 -0.14 -18.91 5.63
CA ALA A 28 -1.32 -19.05 4.77
C ALA A 28 -0.95 -19.24 3.29
N LYS A 29 -1.94 -19.58 2.46
CA LYS A 29 -1.77 -19.79 1.01
C LYS A 29 -1.94 -18.51 0.20
N THR A 30 -2.63 -17.52 0.75
CA THR A 30 -2.90 -16.25 0.07
C THR A 30 -2.33 -15.06 0.84
N HIS A 31 -2.05 -13.98 0.09
CA HIS A 31 -1.58 -12.71 0.64
C HIS A 31 -2.60 -12.12 1.62
N SER A 32 -3.89 -12.14 1.26
CA SER A 32 -4.98 -11.60 2.09
C SER A 32 -5.17 -12.37 3.40
N GLU A 33 -5.06 -13.70 3.41
CA GLU A 33 -5.09 -14.49 4.65
C GLU A 33 -3.91 -14.18 5.56
N ASN A 34 -2.71 -14.03 4.98
CA ASN A 34 -1.53 -13.61 5.72
C ASN A 34 -1.72 -12.25 6.37
N LEU A 35 -2.32 -11.28 5.67
CA LEU A 35 -2.64 -9.97 6.25
C LEU A 35 -3.67 -10.08 7.38
N LYS A 36 -4.72 -10.90 7.23
CA LYS A 36 -5.69 -11.16 8.31
C LYS A 36 -5.03 -11.80 9.54
N LEU A 37 -4.08 -12.70 9.34
CA LEU A 37 -3.34 -13.33 10.42
C LEU A 37 -2.38 -12.33 11.11
N ALA A 38 -1.69 -11.49 10.34
CA ALA A 38 -0.90 -10.40 10.93
C ALA A 38 -1.78 -9.47 11.78
N GLN A 39 -3.01 -9.18 11.32
CA GLN A 39 -3.97 -8.41 12.09
C GLN A 39 -4.35 -9.10 13.41
N SER A 40 -4.56 -10.43 13.41
CA SER A 40 -4.85 -11.18 14.64
C SER A 40 -3.67 -11.24 15.61
N TRP A 41 -2.44 -11.06 15.13
CA TRP A 41 -1.24 -10.90 15.96
C TRP A 41 -1.06 -9.48 16.52
N GLY A 42 -1.96 -8.54 16.20
CA GLY A 42 -1.91 -7.16 16.68
C GLY A 42 -1.21 -6.17 15.75
N PHE A 43 -0.80 -6.59 14.54
CA PHE A 43 -0.31 -5.64 13.55
C PHE A 43 -1.46 -4.83 12.96
N ARG A 44 -1.23 -3.54 12.74
CA ARG A 44 -2.18 -2.69 12.01
C ARG A 44 -2.09 -3.02 10.53
N VAL A 45 -3.19 -3.44 9.95
CA VAL A 45 -3.36 -3.68 8.51
C VAL A 45 -4.44 -2.74 8.01
N SER A 46 -4.33 -2.29 6.76
CA SER A 46 -5.33 -1.39 6.18
C SER A 46 -6.68 -2.09 6.07
N GLU A 47 -7.74 -1.44 6.57
CA GLU A 47 -9.13 -1.91 6.43
C GLU A 47 -9.66 -1.70 5.01
N HIS A 48 -8.96 -0.90 4.22
CA HIS A 48 -9.33 -0.52 2.87
C HIS A 48 -8.84 -1.50 1.80
N THR A 49 -8.41 -2.71 2.16
CA THR A 49 -7.98 -3.72 1.18
C THR A 49 -9.16 -4.54 0.65
N LYS A 50 -9.19 -4.80 -0.66
CA LYS A 50 -10.23 -5.60 -1.32
C LYS A 50 -9.61 -6.73 -2.16
N ILE A 51 -10.18 -7.92 -2.10
CA ILE A 51 -9.88 -9.00 -3.06
C ILE A 51 -10.70 -8.72 -4.33
N ALA A 52 -10.04 -8.69 -5.48
CA ALA A 52 -10.67 -8.52 -6.77
C ALA A 52 -10.51 -9.81 -7.59
N HIS A 53 -11.59 -10.26 -8.23
CA HIS A 53 -11.61 -11.48 -9.05
C HIS A 53 -11.55 -11.19 -10.56
N SER A 54 -11.60 -9.92 -10.94
CA SER A 54 -11.59 -9.48 -12.34
C SER A 54 -10.86 -8.15 -12.50
N ALA A 55 -10.43 -7.86 -13.73
CA ALA A 55 -9.86 -6.55 -14.06
C ALA A 55 -10.87 -5.41 -13.84
N ALA A 56 -12.16 -5.65 -14.10
CA ALA A 56 -13.23 -4.70 -13.85
C ALA A 56 -13.28 -4.30 -12.36
N GLU A 57 -13.26 -5.27 -11.45
CA GLU A 57 -13.26 -5.00 -10.01
C GLU A 57 -12.01 -4.23 -9.54
N ILE A 58 -10.86 -4.45 -10.20
CA ILE A 58 -9.64 -3.67 -9.94
C ILE A 58 -9.86 -2.20 -10.34
N TYR A 59 -10.41 -1.96 -11.53
CA TYR A 59 -10.69 -0.59 -11.99
C TYR A 59 -11.77 0.10 -11.15
N ASP A 60 -12.82 -0.62 -10.73
CA ASP A 60 -13.83 -0.08 -9.82
C ASP A 60 -13.21 0.38 -8.50
N PHE A 61 -12.30 -0.43 -7.95
CA PHE A 61 -11.59 -0.09 -6.72
C PHE A 61 -10.65 1.11 -6.89
N ILE A 62 -9.94 1.20 -8.03
CA ILE A 62 -9.10 2.36 -8.37
C ILE A 62 -9.93 3.63 -8.51
N ASN A 63 -11.06 3.55 -9.23
CA ASN A 63 -11.93 4.69 -9.48
C ASN A 63 -12.53 5.20 -8.16
N TYR A 64 -13.03 4.31 -7.31
CA TYR A 64 -13.50 4.66 -5.97
C TYR A 64 -12.45 5.43 -5.17
N TRP A 65 -11.22 4.90 -5.08
CA TRP A 65 -10.15 5.55 -4.31
C TRP A 65 -9.53 6.76 -4.99
N SER A 66 -9.80 7.00 -6.27
CA SER A 66 -9.31 8.21 -6.95
C SER A 66 -9.94 9.49 -6.37
N THR A 67 -11.18 9.39 -5.89
CA THR A 67 -11.94 10.47 -5.25
C THR A 67 -11.97 10.29 -3.73
N GLU A 68 -12.26 9.09 -3.23
CA GLU A 68 -12.50 8.86 -1.80
C GLU A 68 -11.24 9.03 -0.94
N ARG A 69 -10.05 9.00 -1.57
CA ARG A 69 -8.78 9.22 -0.86
C ARG A 69 -8.71 10.55 -0.11
N GLU A 70 -9.48 11.56 -0.53
CA GLU A 70 -9.54 12.86 0.16
C GLU A 70 -10.17 12.77 1.56
N ASN A 71 -10.97 11.73 1.80
CA ASN A 71 -11.60 11.47 3.10
C ASN A 71 -10.75 10.60 4.03
N LEU A 72 -9.56 10.14 3.59
CA LEU A 72 -8.67 9.37 4.43
C LEU A 72 -7.96 10.27 5.46
N PRO A 73 -7.66 9.76 6.66
CA PRO A 73 -6.86 10.49 7.64
C PRO A 73 -5.37 10.55 7.28
N PHE A 74 -4.99 10.13 6.07
CA PHE A 74 -3.64 10.11 5.54
C PHE A 74 -3.65 10.18 4.01
N ASP A 75 -2.58 10.71 3.43
CA ASP A 75 -2.44 10.79 1.99
C ASP A 75 -2.04 9.45 1.37
N ILE A 76 -2.60 9.16 0.19
CA ILE A 76 -2.16 8.08 -0.68
C ILE A 76 -1.92 8.59 -2.10
N ASP A 77 -0.89 8.06 -2.76
CA ASP A 77 -0.50 8.45 -4.12
C ASP A 77 -0.94 7.43 -5.20
N GLY A 78 -1.64 6.38 -4.79
CA GLY A 78 -2.08 5.31 -5.68
C GLY A 78 -2.55 4.05 -4.95
N ILE A 79 -2.83 3.03 -5.74
CA ILE A 79 -3.23 1.69 -5.29
C ILE A 79 -2.14 0.69 -5.66
N VAL A 80 -1.84 -0.26 -4.76
CA VAL A 80 -0.95 -1.39 -5.06
C VAL A 80 -1.78 -2.62 -5.39
N ILE A 81 -1.63 -3.12 -6.61
CA ILE A 81 -2.28 -4.34 -7.10
C ILE A 81 -1.30 -5.50 -6.92
N LYS A 82 -1.77 -6.61 -6.34
CA LYS A 82 -0.95 -7.78 -6.04
C LYS A 82 -1.69 -9.06 -6.42
N VAL A 83 -0.97 -10.04 -6.97
CA VAL A 83 -1.48 -11.40 -7.11
C VAL A 83 -1.73 -11.98 -5.72
N ASN A 84 -2.93 -12.49 -5.46
CA ASN A 84 -3.30 -12.95 -4.11
C ASN A 84 -2.73 -14.33 -3.77
N ASP A 85 -2.54 -15.22 -4.73
CA ASP A 85 -1.96 -16.57 -4.52
C ASP A 85 -0.44 -16.49 -4.35
N LEU A 86 0.10 -17.01 -3.24
CA LEU A 86 1.53 -16.93 -2.92
C LEU A 86 2.39 -17.85 -3.78
N LYS A 87 1.86 -19.00 -4.22
CA LYS A 87 2.60 -19.88 -5.15
C LYS A 87 2.80 -19.19 -6.48
N LEU A 88 1.81 -18.42 -6.93
CA LEU A 88 1.95 -17.58 -8.12
C LEU A 88 2.94 -16.43 -7.90
N GLN A 89 3.00 -15.83 -6.70
CA GLN A 89 4.04 -14.84 -6.38
C GLN A 89 5.44 -15.44 -6.49
N ASP A 90 5.66 -16.63 -5.93
CA ASP A 90 6.95 -17.33 -6.00
C ASP A 90 7.34 -17.68 -7.43
N LEU A 91 6.39 -18.19 -8.22
CA LEU A 91 6.61 -18.54 -9.63
C LEU A 91 6.93 -17.29 -10.49
N LEU A 92 6.20 -16.20 -10.28
CA LEU A 92 6.43 -14.94 -10.99
C LEU A 92 7.75 -14.32 -10.57
N GLY A 93 8.14 -14.44 -9.30
CA GLY A 93 9.42 -13.96 -8.79
C GLY A 93 9.63 -12.45 -8.95
N TYR A 94 10.89 -12.05 -9.13
CA TYR A 94 11.34 -10.66 -9.09
C TYR A 94 12.17 -10.32 -10.32
N THR A 95 12.17 -9.04 -10.69
CA THR A 95 13.21 -8.41 -11.50
C THR A 95 14.36 -7.96 -10.60
N ALA A 96 15.39 -7.33 -11.16
CA ALA A 96 16.49 -6.76 -10.37
C ALA A 96 16.03 -5.68 -9.35
N LYS A 97 14.83 -5.09 -9.52
CA LYS A 97 14.37 -3.96 -8.70
C LYS A 97 12.96 -4.11 -8.13
N SER A 98 12.12 -5.00 -8.68
CA SER A 98 10.70 -5.07 -8.32
C SER A 98 10.12 -6.48 -8.46
N PRO A 99 9.10 -6.86 -7.66
CA PRO A 99 8.34 -8.09 -7.89
C PRO A 99 7.60 -8.04 -9.23
N ARG A 100 7.45 -9.20 -9.88
CA ARG A 100 6.62 -9.35 -11.10
C ARG A 100 5.14 -9.56 -10.78
N TRP A 101 4.82 -9.88 -9.54
CA TRP A 101 3.47 -10.18 -9.05
C TRP A 101 2.75 -8.98 -8.40
N ALA A 102 3.38 -7.81 -8.36
CA ALA A 102 2.77 -6.59 -7.84
C ALA A 102 3.15 -5.37 -8.67
N THR A 103 2.21 -4.41 -8.77
CA THR A 103 2.44 -3.13 -9.42
C THR A 103 1.70 -2.00 -8.67
N SER A 104 2.25 -0.79 -8.73
CA SER A 104 1.60 0.41 -8.18
C SER A 104 0.90 1.18 -9.30
N TYR A 105 -0.42 1.33 -9.18
CA TYR A 105 -1.20 2.25 -9.99
C TYR A 105 -1.20 3.61 -9.32
N LYS A 106 -0.49 4.60 -9.89
CA LYS A 106 -0.42 5.95 -9.33
C LYS A 106 -1.59 6.79 -9.81
N PHE A 107 -2.19 7.54 -8.89
CA PHE A 107 -3.19 8.53 -9.27
C PHE A 107 -2.52 9.67 -10.05
N LYS A 108 -3.26 10.26 -10.99
CA LYS A 108 -2.76 11.42 -11.72
C LYS A 108 -2.52 12.55 -10.72
N ALA A 109 -1.29 13.07 -10.71
CA ALA A 109 -0.99 14.26 -9.93
C ALA A 109 -1.80 15.44 -10.51
N GLU A 110 -2.53 16.16 -9.67
CA GLU A 110 -3.07 17.44 -10.07
C GLU A 110 -1.90 18.39 -10.33
N GLN A 111 -1.70 18.75 -11.60
CA GLN A 111 -0.71 19.73 -12.00
C GLN A 111 -1.45 21.02 -12.36
N VAL A 112 -1.26 22.03 -11.53
CA VAL A 112 -1.75 23.39 -11.78
C VAL A 112 -0.57 24.31 -12.04
N GLN A 113 -0.71 25.24 -12.98
CA GLN A 113 0.28 26.27 -13.24
C GLN A 113 -0.18 27.58 -12.60
N THR A 114 0.73 28.28 -11.94
CA THR A 114 0.47 29.61 -11.37
C THR A 114 1.66 30.53 -11.64
N LYS A 115 1.43 31.84 -11.63
CA LYS A 115 2.47 32.85 -11.85
C LYS A 115 3.09 33.25 -10.52
N LEU A 116 4.40 33.06 -10.37
CA LEU A 116 5.15 33.61 -9.24
C LEU A 116 5.21 35.14 -9.38
N LEU A 117 4.59 35.87 -8.45
CA LEU A 117 4.47 37.33 -8.54
C LEU A 117 5.67 38.06 -7.90
N SER A 118 6.13 37.60 -6.75
CA SER A 118 7.31 38.10 -6.03
C SER A 118 7.84 37.03 -5.07
N ILE A 119 9.07 37.22 -4.58
CA ILE A 119 9.66 36.46 -3.48
C ILE A 119 10.14 37.52 -2.47
N ASP A 120 9.60 37.49 -1.26
CA ASP A 120 10.04 38.35 -0.14
C ASP A 120 11.09 37.63 0.72
#